data_AF-A0A5C8JAH0-F1
#
_entry.id   AF-A0A5C8JAH0-F1
#
_cell.length_a   1.000
_cell.length_b   1.000
_cell.length_c   1.000
_cell.angle_alpha   90.00
_cell.angle_beta   90.00
_cell.angle_gamma   90.00
#
_symmetry.space_group_name_H-M   'P 1'
#
loop_
_entity.id
_entity.type
_entity.pdbx_description
1 polymer ?
#
loop_
_entity_poly.entity_id
_entity_poly.type
_entity_poly.pdbx_seq_one_letter_code
_entity_poly.pdbx_strand_id
1 'polypeptide(L)' 'MTLVWMTGAGDRYHASPDCLALKAGQEGGLAQGYELRDIDNVDLDEARTRGRIACGTCGGTSIHVT' A
#
# COMPACT_ATOMS: atom_id res chain seq x y z
N MET A 1 -2.54 -17.07 1.28
CA MET A 1 -1.74 -15.95 0.73
C MET A 1 -2.59 -14.71 0.87
N THR A 2 -2.03 -13.64 1.39
CA THR A 2 -2.80 -12.47 1.83
C THR A 2 -2.29 -11.24 1.10
N LEU A 3 -3.01 -10.80 0.06
CA LEU A 3 -2.57 -9.68 -0.77
C LEU A 3 -2.88 -8.33 -0.12
N VAL A 4 -1.91 -7.44 -0.17
CA VAL A 4 -2.00 -6.05 0.25
C VAL A 4 -1.39 -5.13 -0.80
N TRP A 5 -1.87 -3.89 -0.86
CA TRP A 5 -1.45 -2.89 -1.84
C TRP A 5 -0.51 -1.87 -1.22
N MET A 6 0.52 -1.47 -1.96
CA MET A 6 1.49 -0.47 -1.51
C MET A 6 1.99 0.38 -2.68
N THR A 7 2.41 1.61 -2.40
CA THR A 7 3.29 2.35 -3.32
C THR A 7 4.74 2.00 -3.01
N GLY A 8 5.61 2.02 -4.03
CA GLY A 8 7.02 1.62 -3.87
C GLY A 8 7.76 2.34 -2.73
N ALA A 9 7.49 3.63 -2.52
CA ALA A 9 8.08 4.42 -1.45
C ALA A 9 7.15 4.67 -0.25
N GLY A 10 5.92 4.14 -0.25
CA GLY A 10 4.97 4.34 0.85
C GLY A 10 5.28 3.48 2.07
N ASP A 11 5.12 4.04 3.26
CA ASP A 11 5.39 3.34 4.53
C ASP A 11 4.26 2.41 4.99
N ARG A 12 3.15 2.41 4.25
CA ARG A 12 1.92 1.73 4.63
C ARG A 12 1.51 0.70 3.60
N TYR A 13 0.96 -0.43 4.07
CA TYR A 13 0.22 -1.37 3.24
C TYR A 13 -1.28 -1.17 3.42
N HIS A 14 -2.02 -1.45 2.35
CA HIS A 14 -3.44 -1.15 2.21
C HIS A 14 -4.21 -2.43 1.88
N ALA A 15 -5.48 -2.47 2.28
CA ALA A 15 -6.39 -3.58 2.02
C ALA A 15 -7.04 -3.56 0.63
N SER A 16 -6.87 -2.48 -0.12
CA SER A 16 -7.51 -2.27 -1.43
C SER A 16 -6.72 -1.22 -2.23
N PRO A 17 -6.67 -1.33 -3.57
CA PRO A 17 -6.09 -0.31 -4.43
C PRO A 17 -6.94 0.98 -4.44
N ASP A 18 -8.20 0.91 -3.99
CA ASP A 18 -9.12 2.04 -3.94
C ASP A 18 -9.07 2.83 -2.62
N CYS A 19 -8.14 2.50 -1.73
CA CYS A 19 -7.97 3.24 -0.48
C CYS A 19 -7.65 4.72 -0.77
N LEU A 20 -8.45 5.65 -0.24
CA LEU A 20 -8.25 7.08 -0.42
C LEU A 20 -6.86 7.55 0.04
N ALA A 21 -6.34 6.98 1.14
CA ALA A 21 -5.00 7.30 1.63
C ALA A 21 -3.89 6.77 0.71
N LEU A 22 -4.13 5.66 0.00
CA LEU A 22 -3.19 5.14 -1.00
C LEU A 22 -3.14 6.06 -2.21
N LYS A 23 -4.31 6.42 -2.76
CA LYS A 23 -4.43 7.34 -3.90
C LYS A 23 -3.85 8.72 -3.57
N ALA A 24 -4.16 9.27 -2.40
CA ALA A 24 -3.58 10.53 -1.95
C ALA A 24 -2.04 10.46 -1.79
N GLY A 25 -1.52 9.33 -1.29
CA GLY A 25 -0.08 9.10 -1.21
C GLY A 25 0.59 9.05 -2.60
N GLN A 26 -0.06 8.41 -3.57
CA GLN A 26 0.38 8.36 -4.97
C GLN A 26 0.40 9.76 -5.60
N GLU A 27 -0.71 10.49 -5.53
CA GLU A 27 -0.82 11.86 -6.05
C GLU A 27 0.19 12.80 -5.38
N GLY A 28 0.33 12.70 -4.05
CA GLY A 28 1.27 13.51 -3.28
C GLY A 28 2.73 13.27 -3.66
N GLY A 29 3.14 12.02 -3.92
CA GLY A 29 4.50 11.76 -4.35
C GLY A 29 4.76 12.15 -5.81
N LEU A 30 3.77 12.01 -6.70
CA LEU A 30 3.85 12.55 -8.06
C LEU A 30 4.05 14.07 -8.05
N ALA A 31 3.28 14.79 -7.22
CA ALA A 31 3.42 16.24 -7.07
C ALA A 31 4.79 16.67 -6.52
N GLN A 32 5.44 15.81 -5.71
CA GLN A 32 6.77 16.04 -5.16
C GLN A 32 7.90 15.63 -6.11
N GLY A 33 7.59 15.09 -7.29
CA GLY A 33 8.57 14.61 -8.25
C GLY A 33 9.25 13.31 -7.84
N TYR A 34 8.70 12.57 -6.87
CA TYR A 34 9.15 11.22 -6.58
C TYR A 34 8.68 10.29 -7.67
N GLU A 35 9.58 9.43 -8.15
CA GLU A 35 9.23 8.27 -8.95
C GLU A 35 8.56 7.24 -8.04
N LEU A 36 7.31 7.53 -7.63
CA LEU A 36 6.48 6.55 -6.97
C LEU A 36 6.12 5.50 -8.02
N ARG A 37 6.77 4.33 -7.93
CA ARG A 37 6.34 3.13 -8.65
C ARG A 37 4.83 2.98 -8.47
N ASP A 38 4.18 2.53 -9.55
CA ASP A 38 2.75 2.22 -9.60
C ASP A 38 2.29 1.44 -8.36
N ILE A 39 1.00 1.56 -8.02
CA ILE A 39 0.40 0.74 -6.97
C ILE A 39 0.63 -0.73 -7.31
N ASP A 40 1.37 -1.42 -6.46
CA ASP A 40 1.65 -2.84 -6.59
C ASP A 40 1.00 -3.61 -5.45
N ASN A 41 0.84 -4.92 -5.62
CA ASN A 41 0.40 -5.81 -4.56
C ASN A 41 1.47 -6.82 -4.21
N VAL A 42 1.64 -7.06 -2.91
CA VAL A 42 2.57 -8.03 -2.36
C VAL A 42 1.85 -8.89 -1.32
N ASP A 43 2.49 -9.99 -0.91
CA ASP A 43 2.01 -10.72 0.26
C ASP A 43 2.22 -9.90 1.55
N LEU A 44 1.30 -10.04 2.50
CA LEU A 44 1.34 -9.35 3.79
C LEU A 44 2.64 -9.59 4.57
N ASP A 45 3.18 -10.81 4.54
CA ASP A 45 4.41 -11.12 5.27
C ASP A 45 5.63 -10.48 4.61
N GLU A 46 5.61 -10.34 3.28
CA GLU A 46 6.59 -9.55 2.55
C GLU A 46 6.49 -8.05 2.90
N ALA A 47 5.28 -7.48 2.92
CA ALA A 47 5.07 -6.09 3.32
C ALA A 47 5.62 -5.81 4.73
N ARG A 48 5.38 -6.73 5.68
CA ARG A 48 5.92 -6.66 7.04
C ARG A 48 7.45 -6.78 7.07
N THR A 49 8.02 -7.70 6.28
CA THR A 49 9.47 -7.86 6.16
C THR A 49 10.15 -6.61 5.60
N ARG A 50 9.47 -5.91 4.68
CA ARG A 50 9.87 -4.59 4.14
C ARG A 50 9.66 -3.43 5.15
N GLY A 51 9.24 -3.72 6.39
CA GLY A 51 9.03 -2.74 7.46
C GLY A 51 7.78 -1.88 7.30
N ARG A 52 6.84 -2.27 6.44
CA ARG A 52 5.61 -1.51 6.20
C ARG A 52 4.59 -1.77 7.31
N ILE A 53 3.81 -0.75 7.66
CA ILE A 53 2.75 -0.83 8.68
C ILE A 53 1.35 -0.76 8.06
N ALA A 54 0.33 -1.20 8.81
CA ALA A 54 -1.04 -1.13 8.33
C ALA A 54 -1.50 0.32 8.12
N CYS A 55 -2.23 0.57 7.03
CA CYS A 55 -2.88 1.85 6.84
C CYS A 55 -4.00 2.05 7.88
N GLY A 56 -3.92 3.10 8.69
CA GLY A 56 -4.96 3.43 9.66
C GLY A 56 -6.33 3.79 9.05
N THR A 57 -6.38 4.20 7.77
CA THR A 57 -7.63 4.58 7.09
C THR A 57 -8.45 3.38 6.65
N CYS A 58 -7.82 2.37 6.04
CA CYS A 58 -8.51 1.14 5.62
C CYS A 58 -8.26 -0.05 6.56
N GLY A 59 -7.60 0.18 7.69
CA GLY A 59 -7.21 -0.84 8.66
C GLY A 59 -6.06 -1.75 8.22
N GLY A 60 -5.66 -1.71 6.94
CA GLY A 60 -4.69 -2.66 6.37
C GLY A 60 -5.14 -4.13 6.46
N THR A 61 -6.41 -4.38 6.79
CA THR A 61 -7.00 -5.71 6.88
C THR A 61 -7.33 -6.21 5.49
N SER A 62 -6.46 -7.08 5.02
CA SER A 62 -6.41 -7.74 3.73
C SER A 62 -7.70 -8.41 3.26
N ILE A 63 -7.76 -8.63 1.95
CA ILE A 63 -8.75 -9.51 1.30
C ILE A 63 -8.18 -10.94 1.35
N HIS A 64 -8.93 -11.88 1.95
CA HIS A 64 -8.63 -13.31 1.77
C HIS A 64 -9.02 -13.69 0.35
N VAL A 65 -8.04 -14.02 -0.49
CA VAL A 65 -8.31 -14.67 -1.77
C VAL A 65 -8.33 -16.17 -1.50
N THR A 66 -9.53 -16.76 -1.44
CA THR A 66 -9.77 -18.20 -1.38
C THR A 66 -9.48 -18.88 -2.69
#